data_AF-A0A2A4SZJ0-F1
#
_entry.id   AF-A0A2A4SZJ0-F1
#
_cell.length_a   1.000
_cell.length_b   1.000
_cell.length_c   1.000
_cell.angle_alpha   90.00
_cell.angle_beta   90.00
_cell.angle_gamma   90.00
#
_symmetry.space_group_name_H-M   'P 1'
#
loop_
_entity.id
_entity.type
_entity.pdbx_description
1 polymer ?
#
loop_
_entity_poly.entity_id
_entity_poly.type
_entity_poly.pdbx_seq_one_letter_code
_entity_poly.pdbx_strand_id
1 'polypeptide(L)' 'MPEKRLLDQVREKIRFKHYSYRTEQTYVYWIKRFIFFTMNNPN' A
#
# COMPACT_ATOMS: atom_id res chain seq x y z
N MET A 1 -6.67 13.97 14.62
CA MET A 1 -6.68 13.53 13.20
C MET A 1 -6.97 12.04 13.18
N PRO A 2 -7.89 11.53 12.34
CA PRO A 2 -8.13 10.10 12.26
C PRO A 2 -6.84 9.36 11.88
N GLU A 3 -6.65 8.17 12.44
CA GLU A 3 -5.47 7.33 12.17
C GLU A 3 -5.38 7.04 10.66
N LYS A 4 -4.22 7.35 10.05
CA LYS A 4 -4.02 7.12 8.62
C LYS A 4 -4.00 5.61 8.37
N ARG A 5 -4.87 5.12 7.49
CA ARG A 5 -4.87 3.71 7.09
C ARG A 5 -3.52 3.36 6.47
N LEU A 6 -3.07 2.11 6.62
CA LEU A 6 -1.76 1.62 6.14
C LEU A 6 -1.44 2.06 4.70
N LEU A 7 -2.40 1.92 3.79
CA LEU A 7 -2.21 2.28 2.38
C LEU A 7 -2.00 3.79 2.18
N ASP A 8 -2.55 4.64 3.04
CA ASP A 8 -2.36 6.09 2.94
C ASP A 8 -0.96 6.48 3.39
N GLN A 9 -0.44 5.84 4.44
CA GLN A 9 0.96 5.99 4.87
C GLN A 9 1.93 5.54 3.78
N VAL A 10 1.64 4.43 3.09
CA VAL A 10 2.46 3.95 1.97
C VAL A 10 2.50 4.98 0.84
N ARG A 11 1.34 5.52 0.42
CA ARG A 11 1.28 6.54 -0.64
C ARG A 11 2.08 7.78 -0.27
N GLU A 12 1.97 8.25 0.97
CA GLU A 12 2.76 9.41 1.43
C GLU A 12 4.26 9.16 1.34
N LYS A 13 4.73 7.97 1.73
CA LYS A 13 6.16 7.63 1.61
C LYS A 13 6.62 7.51 0.16
N ILE A 14 5.78 6.97 -0.74
CA ILE A 14 6.11 6.86 -2.16
C ILE A 14 6.21 8.26 -2.80
N ARG A 15 5.25 9.14 -2.50
CA ARG A 15 5.24 10.53 -3.01
C ARG A 15 6.38 11.37 -2.43
N PHE A 16 6.69 11.20 -1.14
CA PHE A 16 7.83 11.84 -0.49
C PHE A 16 9.17 11.45 -1.15
N LYS A 17 9.29 10.22 -1.63
CA LYS A 17 10.45 9.73 -2.37
C LYS A 17 10.44 10.13 -3.87
N HIS A 18 9.47 10.92 -4.31
CA HIS A 18 9.30 11.35 -5.70
C HIS A 18 9.25 10.21 -6.71
N TYR A 19 8.74 9.04 -6.30
CA TYR A 19 8.47 7.98 -7.26
C TYR A 19 7.32 8.35 -8.19
N SER A 20 7.33 7.76 -9.39
CA SER A 20 6.27 7.97 -10.36
C SER A 20 4.92 7.50 -9.82
N TYR A 21 3.84 8.13 -10.30
CA TYR A 21 2.49 7.68 -9.99
C TYR A 21 2.23 6.22 -10.39
N ARG A 22 2.87 5.74 -11.48
CA ARG A 22 2.79 4.35 -11.92
C ARG A 22 3.41 3.39 -10.90
N THR A 23 4.51 3.80 -10.26
CA THR A 23 5.15 3.05 -9.16
C THR A 23 4.22 3.00 -7.95
N GLU A 24 3.60 4.12 -7.56
CA GLU A 24 2.60 4.16 -6.49
C GLU A 24 1.47 3.15 -6.72
N GLN A 25 0.89 3.15 -7.92
CA GLN A 25 -0.19 2.22 -8.26
C GLN A 25 0.26 0.76 -8.20
N THR A 26 1.43 0.45 -8.75
CA THR A 26 1.99 -0.90 -8.73
C THR A 26 2.19 -1.40 -7.29
N TYR A 27 2.76 -0.56 -6.43
CA TYR A 27 3.06 -0.94 -5.05
C TYR A 27 1.78 -1.14 -4.24
N VAL A 28 0.84 -0.18 -4.33
CA VAL A 28 -0.46 -0.29 -3.64
C VAL A 28 -1.22 -1.54 -4.09
N TYR A 29 -1.18 -1.87 -5.38
CA TYR A 29 -1.81 -3.06 -5.92
C TYR A 29 -1.24 -4.35 -5.33
N TRP A 30 0.09 -4.50 -5.30
CA TRP A 30 0.73 -5.70 -4.74
C TRP A 30 0.56 -5.82 -3.23
N ILE A 31 0.61 -4.71 -2.49
CA ILE A 31 0.36 -4.71 -1.03
C ILE A 31 -1.05 -5.20 -0.72
N LYS A 32 -2.07 -4.71 -1.46
CA LYS A 32 -3.45 -5.20 -1.30
C LYS A 32 -3.56 -6.70 -1.55
N ARG A 33 -2.91 -7.20 -2.61
CA ARG A 33 -2.90 -8.64 -2.92
C ARG A 33 -2.21 -9.46 -1.85
N PHE A 34 -1.10 -8.98 -1.31
CA PHE A 34 -0.39 -9.62 -0.21
C PHE A 34 -1.28 -9.70 1.04
N ILE A 35 -1.89 -8.58 1.46
CA ILE A 35 -2.81 -8.55 2.61
C ILE A 35 -3.97 -9.53 2.39
N PHE A 36 -4.60 -9.52 1.22
CA PHE A 36 -5.69 -10.43 0.90
C PHE A 36 -5.24 -11.89 0.95
N PHE A 37 -4.07 -12.21 0.39
CA PHE A 37 -3.51 -13.55 0.42
C PHE A 37 -3.23 -14.01 1.86
N THR A 38 -2.58 -13.19 2.68
CA THR A 38 -2.25 -13.54 4.07
C THR A 38 -3.48 -13.62 4.96
N MET A 39 -4.50 -12.79 4.75
CA MET A 39 -5.71 -12.79 5.59
C MET A 39 -6.74 -13.86 5.20
N ASN A 40 -6.76 -14.31 3.94
CA ASN A 40 -7.70 -15.35 3.46
C ASN A 40 -7.07 -16.75 3.39
N ASN A 41 -5.80 -16.91 3.76
CA ASN A 41 -5.21 -18.21 4.04
C ASN A 41 -5.16 -18.42 5.56
N PRO A 42 -6.17 -19.06 6.18
CA PRO A 42 -5.94 -19.66 7.48
C PRO A 42 -4.93 -20.80 7.27
N ASN A 43 -3.76 -20.69 7.89
CA ASN A 43 -2.91 -21.87 8.11
C ASN A 43 -3.70 -22.92 8.91
#